data_AF-A0A2E8JX70-F1
#
_entry.id   AF-A0A2E8JX70-F1
#
_cell.length_a   1.000
_cell.length_b   1.000
_cell.length_c   1.000
_cell.angle_alpha   90.00
_cell.angle_beta   90.00
_cell.angle_gamma   90.00
#
_symmetry.space_group_name_H-M   'P 1'
#
loop_
_entity.id
_entity.type
_entity.pdbx_description
1 polymer ?
#
loop_
_entity_poly.entity_id
_entity_poly.type
_entity_poly.pdbx_seq_one_letter_code
_entity_poly.pdbx_strand_id
1 'polypeptide(L)'
;MAERIRWRNPAMWLVALLVVNSVWNAVASQEAPNEVNSPSQTETYREIVIAPVAELDRAMPARMEVSFSAPNTDSGAIGYIILLNNETKVVEWRGNLGDEVPQWSGTLEPGTYTIETVVDEGIVAQQELFIRPFEAYQLEGHIMLSLLLVFLAFTEQGIRALAKKYQQPEVSDNQELSPFKKMQSGDPDLEHVYNQDSPWREPLR
;
A
#
# COMPACT_ATOMS: atom_id res chain seq x y z
N MET A 1 -3.02 -33.98 17.27
CA MET A 1 -2.64 -32.59 16.91
C MET A 1 -1.88 -32.64 15.59
N ALA A 2 -2.57 -32.57 14.46
CA ALA A 2 -1.98 -32.68 13.13
C ALA A 2 -2.64 -31.63 12.21
N GLU A 3 -1.91 -31.19 11.17
CA GLU A 3 -2.29 -30.26 10.08
C GLU A 3 -2.06 -28.74 10.22
N ARG A 4 -1.39 -28.21 11.25
CA ARG A 4 -1.19 -26.74 11.36
C ARG A 4 -0.13 -26.11 10.42
N ILE A 5 0.58 -26.86 9.57
CA ILE A 5 1.86 -26.38 9.01
C ILE A 5 1.89 -26.16 7.48
N ARG A 6 0.92 -26.63 6.68
CA ARG A 6 1.00 -26.47 5.22
C ARG A 6 0.50 -25.10 4.69
N TRP A 7 -0.42 -24.46 5.41
CA TRP A 7 -1.05 -23.19 4.99
C TRP A 7 -0.41 -21.92 5.56
N ARG A 8 0.53 -22.04 6.50
CA ARG A 8 1.13 -20.86 7.16
C ARG A 8 1.88 -19.97 6.18
N ASN A 9 2.60 -20.56 5.22
CA ASN A 9 3.37 -19.77 4.24
C ASN A 9 2.47 -18.97 3.29
N PRO A 10 1.48 -19.55 2.58
CA PRO A 10 0.62 -18.76 1.68
C PRO A 10 -0.28 -17.77 2.43
N ALA A 11 -0.78 -18.11 3.62
CA ALA A 11 -1.57 -17.19 4.43
C ALA A 11 -0.77 -15.95 4.86
N MET A 12 0.49 -16.12 5.26
CA MET A 12 1.38 -15.00 5.60
C MET A 12 1.64 -14.08 4.41
N TRP A 13 1.80 -14.63 3.21
CA TRP A 13 1.96 -13.82 1.98
C TRP A 13 0.70 -13.04 1.63
N LEU A 14 -0.48 -13.61 1.84
CA LEU A 14 -1.74 -12.90 1.67
C LEU A 14 -1.85 -11.74 2.68
N VAL A 15 -1.51 -11.98 3.95
CA VAL A 15 -1.48 -10.91 4.96
C VAL A 15 -0.48 -9.83 4.57
N ALA A 16 0.72 -10.21 4.12
CA ALA A 16 1.73 -9.25 3.65
C ALA A 16 1.22 -8.42 2.46
N LEU A 17 0.50 -9.04 1.52
CA LEU A 17 -0.12 -8.35 0.39
C LEU A 17 -1.11 -7.29 0.88
N LEU A 18 -1.98 -7.64 1.82
CA LEU A 18 -2.94 -6.70 2.40
C LEU A 18 -2.23 -5.55 3.13
N VAL A 19 -1.22 -5.85 3.94
CA VAL A 19 -0.47 -4.83 4.69
C VAL A 19 0.24 -3.87 3.75
N VAL A 20 1.00 -4.38 2.78
CA VAL A 20 1.75 -3.54 1.83
C VAL A 20 0.81 -2.65 1.02
N ASN A 21 -0.30 -3.20 0.51
CA ASN A 21 -1.27 -2.42 -0.24
C ASN A 21 -2.02 -1.40 0.65
N SER A 22 -2.27 -1.72 1.92
CA SER A 22 -2.88 -0.77 2.86
C SER A 22 -1.96 0.41 3.18
N VAL A 23 -0.67 0.13 3.37
CA VAL A 23 0.36 1.17 3.56
C VAL A 23 0.45 2.05 2.32
N TRP A 24 0.46 1.45 1.13
CA TRP A 24 0.47 2.21 -0.12
C TRP A 24 -0.77 3.09 -0.26
N ASN A 25 -1.95 2.56 0.05
CA ASN A 25 -3.18 3.35 0.03
C ASN A 25 -3.08 4.58 0.95
N ALA A 26 -2.54 4.42 2.15
CA ALA A 26 -2.33 5.52 3.08
C ALA A 26 -1.35 6.57 2.52
N VAL A 27 -0.24 6.14 1.91
CA VAL A 27 0.74 7.03 1.25
C VAL A 27 0.11 7.75 0.05
N ALA A 28 -0.63 7.04 -0.79
CA ALA A 28 -1.28 7.60 -1.97
C ALA A 28 -2.30 8.68 -1.61
N SER A 29 -3.00 8.52 -0.48
CA SER A 29 -3.97 9.50 0.03
C SER A 29 -3.37 10.72 0.73
N GLN A 30 -2.03 10.79 0.90
CA GLN A 30 -1.42 11.93 1.58
C GLN A 30 -1.54 13.21 0.76
N GLU A 31 -1.79 14.29 1.48
CA GLU A 31 -1.89 15.63 0.91
C GLU A 31 -0.58 16.38 1.14
N ALA A 32 -0.13 17.08 0.10
CA ALA A 32 0.94 18.05 0.13
C ALA A 32 0.32 19.46 0.26
N PRO A 33 0.30 20.05 1.46
CA PRO A 33 -0.18 21.41 1.66
C PRO A 33 0.78 22.43 1.05
N ASN A 34 0.22 23.41 0.33
CA ASN A 34 0.93 24.58 -0.17
C ASN A 34 0.22 25.82 0.36
N GLU A 35 0.91 26.57 1.21
CA GLU A 35 0.39 27.84 1.71
C GLU A 35 0.38 28.86 0.58
N VAL A 36 -0.81 29.37 0.27
CA VAL A 36 -1.00 30.42 -0.74
C VAL A 36 -0.99 31.79 -0.06
N ASN A 37 -1.81 31.96 0.97
CA ASN A 37 -1.88 33.19 1.75
C ASN A 37 -2.07 32.86 3.22
N SER A 38 -1.50 33.70 4.08
CA SER A 38 -1.75 33.66 5.52
C SER A 38 -2.25 35.00 6.03
N PRO A 39 -2.90 35.04 7.20
CA PRO A 39 -3.41 36.29 7.77
C PRO A 39 -2.32 37.36 8.00
N SER A 40 -1.06 36.95 8.13
CA SER A 40 0.10 37.85 8.26
C SER A 40 0.68 38.32 6.92
N GLN A 41 0.45 37.58 5.83
CA GLN A 41 1.00 37.86 4.51
C GLN A 41 -0.05 37.51 3.45
N THR A 42 -0.88 38.50 3.13
CA THR A 42 -1.85 38.42 2.04
C THR A 42 -1.27 39.08 0.79
N GLU A 43 -1.02 38.29 -0.23
CA GLU A 43 -0.52 38.72 -1.54
C GLU A 43 -1.60 38.49 -2.61
N THR A 44 -1.67 39.42 -3.56
CA THR A 44 -2.64 39.36 -4.66
C THR A 44 -2.31 38.25 -5.66
N TYR A 45 -1.04 37.93 -5.85
CA TYR A 45 -0.61 36.92 -6.82
C TYR A 45 0.39 36.00 -6.15
N ARG A 46 0.14 34.69 -6.22
CA ARG A 46 1.14 33.71 -5.81
C ARG A 46 1.29 32.61 -6.84
N GLU A 47 2.54 32.31 -7.16
CA GLU A 47 2.90 31.26 -8.08
C GLU A 47 3.23 29.97 -7.32
N ILE A 48 2.71 28.85 -7.81
CA ILE A 48 2.95 27.50 -7.29
C ILE A 48 3.32 26.60 -8.47
N VAL A 49 4.45 25.92 -8.34
CA VAL A 49 4.90 24.96 -9.34
C VAL A 49 4.46 23.56 -8.91
N ILE A 50 3.59 22.95 -9.70
CA ILE A 50 3.15 21.58 -9.53
C ILE A 50 4.05 20.70 -10.40
N ALA A 51 5.03 20.07 -9.76
CA ALA A 51 5.98 19.19 -10.45
C ALA A 51 5.35 17.85 -10.82
N PRO A 52 5.72 17.25 -11.97
CA PRO A 52 5.32 15.90 -12.31
C PRO A 52 5.99 14.89 -11.36
N VAL A 53 5.27 13.81 -11.06
CA VAL A 53 5.79 12.71 -10.25
C VAL A 53 6.33 11.64 -11.19
N ALA A 54 7.59 11.24 -10.99
CA ALA A 54 8.25 10.20 -11.78
C ALA A 54 8.24 10.47 -13.30
N GLU A 55 8.38 11.74 -13.71
CA GLU A 55 8.39 12.19 -15.12
C GLU A 55 7.09 11.87 -15.89
N LEU A 56 6.00 11.59 -15.17
CA LEU A 56 4.70 11.33 -15.75
C LEU A 56 3.80 12.56 -15.56
N ASP A 57 3.25 13.04 -16.68
CA ASP A 57 2.38 14.20 -16.72
C ASP A 57 0.91 13.79 -16.48
N ARG A 58 0.55 13.45 -15.24
CA ARG A 58 -0.84 13.16 -14.86
C ARG A 58 -1.44 14.25 -14.00
N ALA A 59 -2.71 14.52 -14.26
CA ALA A 59 -3.53 15.37 -13.41
C ALA A 59 -3.65 14.77 -12.00
N MET A 60 -3.35 15.58 -11.00
CA MET A 60 -3.36 15.22 -9.58
C MET A 60 -4.59 15.81 -8.90
N PRO A 61 -5.30 15.05 -8.05
CA PRO A 61 -6.37 15.60 -7.23
C PRO A 61 -5.86 16.74 -6.36
N ALA A 62 -6.63 17.83 -6.33
CA ALA A 62 -6.33 18.98 -5.51
C ALA A 62 -7.61 19.53 -4.87
N ARG A 63 -7.44 20.15 -3.71
CA ARG A 63 -8.49 20.89 -3.02
C ARG A 63 -7.93 22.20 -2.50
N MET A 64 -8.75 23.25 -2.50
CA MET A 64 -8.37 24.54 -1.97
C MET A 64 -9.29 24.94 -0.84
N GLU A 65 -8.69 25.25 0.30
CA GLU A 65 -9.37 25.84 1.44
C GLU A 65 -9.07 27.33 1.48
N VAL A 66 -10.13 28.11 1.68
CA VAL A 66 -10.05 29.56 1.67
C VAL A 66 -10.90 30.11 2.79
N SER A 67 -10.35 31.06 3.53
CA SER A 67 -11.07 31.87 4.50
C SER A 67 -10.62 33.32 4.39
N PHE A 68 -11.57 34.22 4.56
CA PHE A 68 -11.32 35.66 4.58
C PHE A 68 -11.75 36.19 5.94
N SER A 69 -10.97 37.12 6.48
CA SER A 69 -11.31 37.79 7.73
C SER A 69 -10.89 39.24 7.65
N ALA A 70 -11.57 40.10 8.41
CA ALA A 70 -11.29 41.53 8.40
C ALA A 70 -11.33 42.05 9.84
N PRO A 71 -10.24 42.62 10.36
CA PRO A 71 -10.23 43.17 11.71
C PRO A 71 -10.99 44.50 11.84
N ASN A 72 -11.07 45.28 10.75
CA ASN A 72 -11.47 46.69 10.78
C ASN A 72 -12.59 47.06 9.78
N THR A 73 -13.14 46.09 9.04
CA THR A 73 -14.24 46.32 8.10
C THR A 73 -15.23 45.17 8.12
N ASP A 74 -16.52 45.47 7.96
CA ASP A 74 -17.60 44.48 7.93
C ASP A 74 -18.09 44.19 6.51
N SER A 75 -17.49 44.83 5.49
CA SER A 75 -17.86 44.65 4.09
C SER A 75 -16.67 44.81 3.15
N GLY A 76 -16.69 44.10 2.03
CA GLY A 76 -15.75 44.26 0.92
C GLY A 76 -15.83 43.09 -0.04
N ALA A 77 -15.29 43.27 -1.24
CA ALA A 77 -15.20 42.22 -2.25
C ALA A 77 -14.10 41.22 -1.89
N ILE A 78 -14.41 39.93 -2.06
CA ILE A 78 -13.49 38.83 -1.85
C ILE A 78 -13.58 37.83 -3.00
N GLY A 79 -12.48 37.14 -3.28
CA GLY A 79 -12.46 36.14 -4.33
C GLY A 79 -11.10 35.52 -4.56
N TYR A 80 -11.09 34.48 -5.36
CA TYR A 80 -9.87 33.85 -5.84
C TYR A 80 -10.04 33.34 -7.27
N ILE A 81 -8.93 33.26 -7.98
CA ILE A 81 -8.83 32.69 -9.32
C ILE A 81 -7.60 31.80 -9.38
N ILE A 82 -7.74 30.59 -9.92
CA ILE A 82 -6.60 29.72 -10.22
C ILE A 82 -6.39 29.71 -11.74
N LEU A 83 -5.19 30.11 -12.17
CA LEU A 83 -4.76 30.15 -13.56
C LEU A 83 -3.63 29.15 -13.78
N LEU A 84 -3.73 28.31 -14.81
CA LEU A 84 -2.63 27.50 -15.32
C LEU A 84 -1.85 28.31 -16.35
N ASN A 85 -0.54 28.42 -16.13
CA ASN A 85 0.44 29.13 -16.96
C ASN A 85 0.04 30.58 -17.29
N ASN A 86 -0.67 31.26 -16.38
CA ASN A 86 -1.23 32.61 -16.58
C ASN A 86 -2.19 32.76 -17.77
N GLU A 87 -2.65 31.66 -18.38
CA GLU A 87 -3.47 31.68 -19.60
C GLU A 87 -4.82 30.99 -19.39
N THR A 88 -4.81 29.81 -18.76
CA THR A 88 -6.00 28.97 -18.67
C THR A 88 -6.63 29.06 -17.29
N LYS A 89 -7.85 29.60 -17.21
CA LYS A 89 -8.62 29.65 -15.96
C LYS A 89 -9.15 28.27 -15.59
N VAL A 90 -8.75 27.78 -14.43
CA VAL A 90 -9.19 26.48 -13.89
C VAL A 90 -10.43 26.66 -13.03
N VAL A 91 -10.40 27.62 -12.11
CA VAL A 91 -11.54 27.96 -11.25
C VAL A 91 -11.51 29.44 -10.89
N GLU A 92 -12.69 29.99 -10.68
CA GLU A 92 -12.91 31.35 -10.17
C GLU A 92 -14.07 31.33 -9.20
N TRP A 93 -13.88 32.02 -8.08
CA TRP A 93 -14.95 32.32 -7.15
C TRP A 93 -14.86 33.78 -6.71
N ARG A 94 -16.02 34.43 -6.58
CA ARG A 94 -16.16 35.81 -6.12
C ARG A 94 -17.38 35.92 -5.22
N GLY A 95 -17.26 36.75 -4.20
CA GLY A 95 -18.31 37.05 -3.25
C GLY A 95 -18.00 38.32 -2.46
N ASN A 96 -18.73 38.52 -1.38
CA ASN A 96 -18.51 39.60 -0.42
C ASN A 96 -18.11 39.04 0.94
N LEU A 97 -17.44 39.87 1.74
CA LEU A 97 -17.10 39.53 3.11
C LEU A 97 -18.37 39.16 3.90
N GLY A 98 -18.37 37.96 4.49
CA GLY A 98 -19.53 37.37 5.17
C GLY A 98 -20.26 36.30 4.36
N ASP A 99 -19.99 36.18 3.06
CA ASP A 99 -20.50 35.07 2.25
C ASP A 99 -19.81 33.75 2.62
N GLU A 100 -20.54 32.63 2.52
CA GLU A 100 -19.96 31.30 2.66
C GLU A 100 -19.02 31.01 1.49
N VAL A 101 -17.74 30.76 1.80
CA VAL A 101 -16.72 30.47 0.80
C VAL A 101 -16.72 28.96 0.52
N PRO A 102 -17.02 28.53 -0.73
CA PRO A 102 -17.03 27.11 -1.05
C PRO A 102 -15.60 26.56 -1.08
N GLN A 103 -15.41 25.40 -0.47
CA GLN A 103 -14.19 24.61 -0.66
C GLN A 103 -14.17 24.06 -2.09
N TRP A 104 -13.12 24.37 -2.84
CA TRP A 104 -12.96 23.84 -4.18
C TRP A 104 -12.26 22.48 -4.14
N SER A 105 -12.71 21.55 -4.99
CA SER A 105 -12.01 20.30 -5.27
C SER A 105 -12.04 20.00 -6.76
N GLY A 106 -10.94 19.46 -7.27
CA GLY A 106 -10.75 19.18 -8.69
C GLY A 106 -9.44 18.44 -8.95
N THR A 107 -8.98 18.50 -10.19
CA THR A 107 -7.70 17.91 -10.61
C THR A 107 -6.85 18.97 -11.29
N LEU A 108 -5.56 19.01 -10.96
CA LEU A 108 -4.57 19.93 -11.52
C LEU A 108 -3.51 19.15 -12.30
N GLU A 109 -3.31 19.51 -13.57
CA GLU A 109 -2.21 19.00 -14.38
C GLU A 109 -0.87 19.55 -13.87
N PRO A 110 0.26 18.86 -14.08
CA PRO A 110 1.57 19.41 -13.78
C PRO A 110 1.81 20.70 -14.57
N GLY A 111 2.39 21.71 -13.92
CA GLY A 111 2.57 23.02 -14.51
C GLY A 111 2.70 24.13 -13.47
N THR A 112 2.80 25.36 -13.95
CA THR A 112 2.90 26.54 -13.11
C THR A 112 1.52 27.15 -12.93
N TYR A 113 1.07 27.26 -11.69
CA TYR A 113 -0.21 27.85 -11.34
C TYR A 113 -0.02 29.19 -10.68
N THR A 114 -0.85 30.15 -11.08
CA THR A 114 -0.95 31.45 -10.41
C THR A 114 -2.29 31.53 -9.73
N ILE A 115 -2.26 31.78 -8.43
CA ILE A 115 -3.45 32.02 -7.64
C ILE A 115 -3.57 33.52 -7.44
N GLU A 116 -4.62 34.09 -8.04
CA GLU A 116 -4.97 35.49 -7.87
C GLU A 116 -5.96 35.61 -6.72
N THR A 117 -5.66 36.45 -5.75
CA THR A 117 -6.50 36.75 -4.60
C THR A 117 -7.07 38.14 -4.73
N VAL A 118 -8.39 38.23 -4.81
CA VAL A 118 -9.12 39.49 -4.91
C VAL A 118 -9.63 39.81 -3.51
N VAL A 119 -9.09 40.85 -2.88
CA VAL A 119 -9.53 41.33 -1.57
C VAL A 119 -9.46 42.85 -1.53
N ASP A 120 -10.45 43.47 -0.90
CA ASP A 120 -10.42 44.90 -0.59
C ASP A 120 -9.47 45.23 0.57
N GLU A 121 -9.08 46.51 0.70
CA GLU A 121 -8.18 46.97 1.75
C GLU A 121 -8.69 46.63 3.17
N GLY A 122 -7.80 46.09 4.00
CA GLY A 122 -8.11 45.72 5.37
C GLY A 122 -8.73 44.32 5.55
N ILE A 123 -8.95 43.59 4.46
CA ILE A 123 -9.31 42.17 4.48
C ILE A 123 -8.03 41.33 4.34
N VAL A 124 -7.89 40.31 5.18
CA VAL A 124 -6.82 39.32 5.09
C VAL A 124 -7.36 37.98 4.60
N ALA A 125 -6.56 37.29 3.80
CA ALA A 125 -6.90 35.98 3.26
C ALA A 125 -6.02 34.89 3.88
N GLN A 126 -6.62 33.76 4.19
CA GLN A 126 -5.92 32.51 4.48
C GLN A 126 -6.35 31.48 3.44
N GLN A 127 -5.38 31.00 2.68
CA GLN A 127 -5.61 30.12 1.54
C GLN A 127 -4.55 29.03 1.52
N GLU A 128 -5.00 27.79 1.39
CA GLU A 128 -4.13 26.62 1.36
C GLU A 128 -4.58 25.67 0.25
N LEU A 129 -3.62 25.31 -0.61
CA LEU A 129 -3.82 24.38 -1.71
C LEU A 129 -3.23 23.02 -1.33
N PHE A 130 -4.09 22.02 -1.23
CA PHE A 130 -3.69 20.65 -0.93
C PHE A 130 -3.69 19.84 -2.22
N ILE A 131 -2.57 19.21 -2.54
CA ILE A 131 -2.40 18.39 -3.73
C ILE A 131 -2.13 16.95 -3.29
N ARG A 132 -2.68 15.95 -3.97
CA ARG A 132 -2.41 14.53 -3.70
C ARG A 132 -1.59 13.92 -4.83
N PRO A 133 -0.26 14.04 -4.78
CA PRO A 133 0.58 13.68 -5.92
C PRO A 133 0.55 12.18 -6.24
N PHE A 134 0.49 11.33 -5.21
CA PHE A 134 0.55 9.89 -5.38
C PHE A 134 -0.80 9.23 -5.66
N GLU A 135 -1.93 9.93 -5.43
CA GLU A 135 -3.27 9.39 -5.71
C GLU A 135 -3.45 9.13 -7.22
N ALA A 136 -2.87 9.98 -8.07
CA ALA A 136 -2.86 9.79 -9.53
C ALA A 136 -2.15 8.51 -10.01
N TYR A 137 -1.33 7.90 -9.14
CA TYR A 137 -0.52 6.69 -9.41
C TYR A 137 -0.88 5.53 -8.48
N GLN A 138 -2.01 5.62 -7.80
CA GLN A 138 -2.40 4.65 -6.78
C GLN A 138 -2.48 3.23 -7.36
N LEU A 139 -3.06 3.06 -8.55
CA LEU A 139 -3.20 1.77 -9.19
C LEU A 139 -1.85 1.17 -9.57
N GLU A 140 -0.97 1.95 -10.19
CA GLU A 140 0.36 1.53 -10.59
C GLU A 140 1.19 1.09 -9.38
N GLY A 141 1.11 1.83 -8.28
CA GLY A 141 1.78 1.45 -7.04
C GLY A 141 1.24 0.15 -6.46
N HIS A 142 -0.07 -0.08 -6.47
CA HIS A 142 -0.65 -1.37 -6.05
C HIS A 142 -0.13 -2.54 -6.90
N ILE A 143 -0.10 -2.36 -8.23
CA ILE A 143 0.40 -3.38 -9.17
C ILE A 143 1.88 -3.65 -8.92
N MET A 144 2.70 -2.59 -8.88
CA MET A 144 4.15 -2.70 -8.72
C MET A 144 4.51 -3.37 -7.39
N LEU A 145 3.91 -2.93 -6.28
CA LEU A 145 4.16 -3.51 -4.96
C LEU A 145 3.70 -4.96 -4.86
N SER A 146 2.56 -5.29 -5.47
CA SER A 146 2.07 -6.67 -5.49
C SER A 146 3.00 -7.59 -6.29
N LEU A 147 3.48 -7.14 -7.46
CA LEU A 147 4.46 -7.89 -8.25
C LEU A 147 5.79 -8.05 -7.51
N LEU A 148 6.28 -6.98 -6.88
CA LEU A 148 7.50 -7.01 -6.08
C LEU A 148 7.38 -8.01 -4.92
N LEU A 149 6.22 -8.05 -4.25
CA LEU A 149 5.97 -8.97 -3.16
C LEU A 149 5.95 -10.43 -3.64
N VAL A 150 5.30 -10.70 -4.79
CA VAL A 150 5.31 -12.04 -5.41
C VAL A 150 6.72 -12.46 -5.77
N PHE A 151 7.50 -11.56 -6.38
CA PHE A 151 8.91 -11.82 -6.69
C PHE A 151 9.71 -12.15 -5.42
N LEU A 152 9.52 -11.38 -4.35
CA LEU A 152 10.17 -11.60 -3.05
C LEU A 152 9.78 -12.94 -2.41
N ALA A 153 8.53 -13.38 -2.63
CA ALA A 153 8.08 -14.70 -2.18
C ALA A 153 8.80 -15.84 -2.90
N PHE A 154 9.01 -15.73 -4.22
CA PHE A 154 9.76 -16.74 -4.97
C PHE A 154 11.25 -16.73 -4.62
N THR A 155 11.87 -15.56 -4.41
CA THR A 155 13.27 -15.49 -4.00
C THR A 155 13.49 -16.09 -2.62
N GLU A 156 12.60 -15.85 -1.64
CA GLU A 156 12.65 -16.51 -0.34
C GLU A 156 12.59 -18.04 -0.47
N GLN A 157 11.68 -18.55 -1.30
CA GLN A 157 11.55 -20.00 -1.53
C GLN A 157 12.80 -20.58 -2.20
N GLY A 158 13.37 -19.89 -3.19
CA GLY A 158 14.61 -20.27 -3.87
C GLY A 158 15.79 -20.32 -2.91
N ILE A 159 15.99 -19.29 -2.09
CA ILE A 159 17.05 -19.24 -1.07
C ILE A 159 16.88 -20.36 -0.06
N ARG A 160 15.65 -20.62 0.41
CA ARG A 160 15.37 -21.70 1.36
C ARG A 160 15.63 -23.09 0.75
N ALA A 161 15.35 -23.28 -0.54
CA ALA A 161 15.66 -24.52 -1.25
C ALA A 161 17.17 -24.73 -1.39
N LEU A 162 17.92 -23.69 -1.76
CA LEU A 162 19.38 -23.73 -1.83
C LEU A 162 20.01 -24.00 -0.46
N ALA A 163 19.57 -23.29 0.59
CA ALA A 163 20.08 -23.49 1.95
C ALA A 163 19.88 -24.93 2.45
N LYS A 164 18.72 -25.55 2.16
CA LYS A 164 18.48 -26.96 2.47
C LYS A 164 19.44 -27.91 1.77
N LYS A 165 19.84 -27.60 0.53
CA LYS A 165 20.81 -28.41 -0.23
C LYS A 165 22.21 -28.36 0.40
N TYR A 166 22.61 -27.23 0.98
CA TYR A 166 23.89 -27.08 1.69
C TYR A 166 23.86 -27.62 3.12
N GLN A 167 22.68 -27.72 3.73
CA GLN A 167 22.51 -28.23 5.09
C GLN A 167 22.23 -29.73 5.17
N GLN A 168 22.08 -30.43 4.05
CA GLN A 168 22.06 -31.90 4.08
C GLN A 168 23.45 -32.38 4.52
N PRO A 169 23.59 -33.01 5.71
CA PRO A 169 24.74 -33.87 5.94
C PRO A 169 24.70 -34.92 4.83
N GLU A 170 25.86 -35.31 4.28
CA GLU A 170 25.94 -36.60 3.60
C GLU A 170 25.38 -37.64 4.58
N VAL A 171 24.15 -38.07 4.36
CA VAL A 171 23.65 -39.29 4.97
C VAL A 171 24.44 -40.36 4.24
N SER A 172 25.59 -40.72 4.83
CA SER A 172 26.24 -41.98 4.52
C SER A 172 25.15 -43.03 4.56
N ASP A 173 24.97 -43.71 3.43
CA ASP A 173 24.06 -44.82 3.26
C ASP A 173 24.55 -46.00 4.09
N ASN A 174 24.42 -45.88 5.41
CA ASN A 174 24.35 -47.02 6.30
C ASN A 174 22.86 -47.34 6.47
N GLN A 175 22.25 -47.83 5.39
CA GLN A 175 21.26 -48.88 5.57
C GLN A 175 21.95 -50.01 6.33
N GLU A 176 21.82 -50.01 7.65
CA GLU A 176 21.88 -51.29 8.36
C GLU A 176 20.76 -52.14 7.77
N LEU A 177 21.15 -53.02 6.84
CA LEU A 177 20.37 -54.15 6.38
C LEU A 177 20.08 -54.99 7.63
N SER A 178 19.01 -54.65 8.34
CA SER A 178 18.51 -55.52 9.39
C SER A 178 18.16 -56.85 8.72
N PRO A 179 18.75 -57.99 9.12
CA PRO A 179 18.55 -59.27 8.43
C PRO A 179 17.13 -59.82 8.60
N PHE A 180 16.27 -59.12 9.33
CA PHE A 180 14.88 -59.50 9.57
C PHE A 180 13.94 -58.64 8.72
N LYS A 181 13.35 -59.28 7.72
CA LYS A 181 12.22 -58.78 6.94
C LYS A 181 11.12 -58.34 7.92
N LYS A 182 10.67 -57.08 7.86
CA LYS A 182 9.54 -56.61 8.68
C LYS A 182 8.29 -57.39 8.27
N MET A 183 7.71 -58.13 9.21
CA MET A 183 6.44 -58.84 9.02
C MET A 183 5.32 -57.84 8.73
N GLN A 184 4.64 -58.05 7.62
CA GLN A 184 3.44 -57.31 7.24
C GLN A 184 2.24 -58.14 7.69
N SER A 185 1.29 -57.54 8.41
CA SER A 185 0.06 -58.22 8.83
C SER A 185 -0.76 -58.54 7.58
N GLY A 186 -0.98 -59.84 7.31
CA GLY A 186 -1.75 -60.33 6.17
C GLY A 186 -1.00 -61.28 5.21
N ASP A 187 0.14 -61.86 5.61
CA ASP A 187 0.89 -62.82 4.80
C ASP A 187 0.26 -64.25 4.92
N PRO A 188 -0.32 -64.83 3.85
CA PRO A 188 -1.07 -66.10 3.92
C PRO A 188 -0.18 -67.31 4.23
N ASP A 189 1.14 -67.21 4.05
CA ASP A 189 2.08 -68.30 4.32
C ASP A 189 2.28 -68.58 5.83
N LEU A 190 1.87 -67.67 6.72
CA LEU A 190 2.00 -67.84 8.18
C LEU A 190 0.77 -68.48 8.85
N GLU A 191 -0.41 -68.45 8.23
CA GLU A 191 -1.61 -69.07 8.81
C GLU A 191 -1.52 -70.61 8.84
N HIS A 192 -0.70 -71.20 7.96
CA HIS A 192 -0.48 -72.64 7.93
C HIS A 192 0.48 -73.15 9.03
N VAL A 193 1.34 -72.29 9.60
CA VAL A 193 2.33 -72.69 10.61
C VAL A 193 1.72 -72.77 12.02
N TYR A 194 0.66 -72.01 12.29
CA TYR A 194 0.03 -72.00 13.62
C TYR A 194 -0.95 -73.17 13.86
N ASN A 195 -1.40 -73.87 12.81
CA ASN A 195 -2.46 -74.87 12.94
C ASN A 195 -2.00 -76.33 12.87
N GLN A 196 -0.76 -76.63 12.49
CA GLN A 196 -0.23 -78.00 12.51
C GLN A 196 1.24 -77.99 12.96
N ASP A 197 1.49 -78.63 14.10
CA ASP A 197 2.80 -78.96 14.69
C ASP A 197 3.62 -77.81 15.29
N SER A 198 3.18 -77.28 16.43
CA SER A 198 4.10 -76.65 17.38
C SER A 198 5.01 -77.73 17.99
N PRO A 199 6.35 -77.65 17.83
CA PRO A 199 7.27 -78.69 18.33
C PRO A 199 7.45 -78.67 19.84
N TRP A 200 6.88 -77.68 20.54
CA TRP A 200 6.93 -77.57 21.98
C TRP A 200 5.62 -78.03 22.60
N ARG A 201 5.58 -79.29 23.03
CA ARG A 201 4.49 -79.81 23.86
C ARG A 201 4.51 -79.12 25.22
N GLU A 202 3.34 -78.73 25.70
CA GLU A 202 3.13 -78.41 27.11
C GLU A 202 3.23 -79.71 27.94
N PRO A 203 3.90 -79.72 29.11
CA PRO A 203 3.95 -80.91 29.95
C PRO A 203 2.57 -81.20 30.53
N LEU A 204 2.14 -82.45 30.40
CA LEU A 204 0.90 -82.97 31.00
C LEU A 204 1.00 -82.89 32.53
N ARG A 205 -0.09 -82.49 33.20
CA ARG A 205 -0.31 -82.76 34.62
C ARG A 205 -0.98 -84.11 34.80
#